data_AF-A0A933GZY1-F1
#
_entry.id   AF-A0A933GZY1-F1
#
_cell.length_a   1.000
_cell.length_b   1.000
_cell.length_c   1.000
_cell.angle_alpha   90.00
_cell.angle_beta   90.00
_cell.angle_gamma   90.00
#
_symmetry.space_group_name_H-M   'P 1'
#
loop_
_entity.id
_entity.type
_entity.pdbx_description
1 polymer ?
#
loop_
_entity_poly.entity_id
_entity_poly.type
_entity_poly.pdbx_seq_one_letter_code
_entity_poly.pdbx_strand_id
1 'polypeptide(L)'
;MACPRAMCIWFLETGTREHRLAACIPGGLHSHPMERQVSIRLPARLLEEIDRRAKRRRCPRAGVIRAALAAYIELPDGALEARPADRVRDLMGSAEGLPADLATNADRYLADLGRRR
;
A
#
# COMPACT_ATOMS: atom_id res chain seq x y z
N MET A 1 -47.19 7.69 -14.44
CA MET A 1 -46.36 7.84 -13.23
C MET A 1 -45.00 7.23 -13.51
N ALA A 2 -44.02 8.06 -13.88
CA ALA A 2 -42.70 7.64 -14.34
C ALA A 2 -41.63 8.10 -13.34
N CYS A 3 -40.72 7.19 -13.00
CA CYS A 3 -39.62 7.34 -12.06
C CYS A 3 -38.39 7.92 -12.80
N PRO A 4 -37.74 9.01 -12.34
CA PRO A 4 -36.52 9.48 -12.98
C PRO A 4 -35.28 8.89 -12.31
N ARG A 5 -34.50 8.22 -13.16
CA ARG A 5 -33.14 7.71 -12.95
C ARG A 5 -32.14 8.84 -12.68
N ALA A 6 -31.22 8.54 -11.76
CA ALA A 6 -29.78 8.80 -11.83
C ALA A 6 -29.30 10.17 -12.34
N MET A 7 -28.77 10.98 -11.41
CA MET A 7 -27.82 12.05 -11.75
C MET A 7 -26.55 11.88 -10.91
N CYS A 8 -25.56 11.23 -11.51
CA CYS A 8 -24.19 11.13 -11.00
C CYS A 8 -23.53 12.52 -11.09
N ILE A 9 -23.37 13.19 -9.96
CA ILE A 9 -22.62 14.45 -9.87
C ILE A 9 -21.44 14.21 -8.94
N TRP A 10 -20.32 13.75 -9.50
CA TRP A 10 -18.99 13.90 -8.88
C TRP A 10 -17.93 13.95 -9.98
N PHE A 11 -18.06 14.93 -10.88
CA PHE A 11 -17.01 15.26 -11.83
C PHE A 11 -17.17 16.71 -12.31
N LEU A 12 -16.77 17.70 -11.50
CA LEU A 12 -16.26 18.98 -11.97
C LEU A 12 -15.75 19.81 -10.80
N GLU A 13 -14.44 19.94 -10.66
CA GLU A 13 -13.85 21.20 -10.20
C GLU A 13 -12.39 21.28 -10.69
N THR A 14 -12.25 21.89 -11.84
CA THR A 14 -11.00 22.43 -12.36
C THR A 14 -10.66 23.70 -11.60
N GLY A 15 -9.68 23.64 -10.72
CA GLY A 15 -9.05 24.80 -10.09
C GLY A 15 -7.57 24.84 -10.46
N THR A 16 -7.26 25.54 -11.55
CA THR A 16 -5.91 25.88 -11.99
C THR A 16 -5.25 26.84 -10.99
N ARG A 17 -4.13 26.43 -10.39
CA ARG A 17 -3.06 27.33 -9.93
C ARG A 17 -1.73 26.60 -9.93
N GLU A 18 -0.91 27.00 -10.88
CA GLU A 18 0.43 26.57 -11.20
C GLU A 18 1.43 27.04 -10.13
N HIS A 19 2.31 26.17 -9.64
CA HIS A 19 3.75 26.46 -9.41
C HIS A 19 4.51 25.14 -9.16
N ARG A 20 5.63 25.00 -9.88
CA ARG A 20 6.41 23.81 -10.21
C ARG A 20 7.07 23.08 -9.04
N LEU A 21 7.07 21.73 -9.14
CA LEU A 21 8.22 20.80 -9.28
C LEU A 21 7.59 19.39 -9.44
N ALA A 22 7.36 18.89 -10.66
CA ALA A 22 8.25 17.98 -11.41
C ALA A 22 8.67 16.73 -10.60
N ALA A 23 8.34 15.48 -10.95
CA ALA A 23 7.76 14.97 -12.19
C ALA A 23 7.06 13.62 -11.96
N CYS A 24 5.96 13.40 -12.68
CA CYS A 24 5.46 12.09 -13.13
C CYS A 24 4.45 12.33 -14.27
N ILE A 25 4.89 12.84 -15.43
CA ILE A 25 4.08 12.91 -16.67
C ILE A 25 5.11 12.82 -17.84
N PRO A 26 4.91 12.07 -18.96
CA PRO A 26 3.63 11.88 -19.63
C PRO A 26 3.29 10.48 -20.19
N GLY A 27 2.00 10.17 -20.16
CA GLY A 27 1.35 9.32 -21.14
C GLY A 27 -0.11 9.79 -21.16
N GLY A 28 -0.54 10.64 -22.10
CA GLY A 28 -0.66 10.27 -23.50
C GLY A 28 -1.84 9.32 -23.60
N LEU A 29 -2.89 9.69 -24.34
CA LEU A 29 -4.01 8.81 -24.69
C LEU A 29 -3.49 7.51 -25.30
N HIS A 30 -3.24 6.49 -24.47
CA HIS A 30 -2.94 5.13 -24.90
C HIS A 30 -4.11 4.31 -24.44
N SER A 31 -5.12 4.25 -25.29
CA SER A 31 -6.20 3.29 -25.12
C SER A 31 -5.67 1.88 -25.43
N HIS A 32 -5.91 0.96 -24.47
CA HIS A 32 -6.02 -0.53 -24.58
C HIS A 32 -4.74 -1.37 -24.34
N PRO A 33 -4.80 -2.42 -23.49
CA PRO A 33 -5.66 -3.61 -23.68
C PRO A 33 -6.68 -3.82 -22.54
N MET A 34 -7.95 -3.96 -22.90
CA MET A 34 -9.11 -4.30 -22.02
C MET A 34 -8.97 -3.91 -20.53
N GLU A 35 -8.91 -2.62 -20.23
CA GLU A 35 -9.14 -2.17 -18.86
C GLU A 35 -10.58 -2.53 -18.47
N ARG A 36 -10.73 -3.48 -17.54
CA ARG A 36 -12.04 -3.88 -17.01
C ARG A 36 -12.39 -2.98 -15.85
N GLN A 37 -13.54 -2.30 -15.94
CA GLN A 37 -14.04 -1.48 -14.85
C GLN A 37 -14.61 -2.35 -13.73
N VAL A 38 -14.12 -2.15 -12.52
CA VAL A 38 -14.66 -2.79 -11.30
C VAL A 38 -15.27 -1.70 -10.44
N SER A 39 -16.53 -1.89 -10.03
CA SER A 39 -17.23 -0.99 -9.10
C SER A 39 -17.41 -1.68 -7.75
N ILE A 40 -16.85 -1.09 -6.69
CA ILE A 40 -16.94 -1.62 -5.32
C ILE A 40 -17.49 -0.54 -4.39
N ARG A 41 -18.26 -0.95 -3.38
CA ARG A 41 -18.65 -0.06 -2.29
C ARG A 41 -17.58 -0.12 -1.20
N LEU A 42 -17.09 1.04 -0.79
CA LEU A 42 -16.07 1.16 0.25
C LEU A 42 -16.66 1.84 1.50
N PRO A 43 -16.27 1.41 2.71
CA PRO A 43 -16.58 2.15 3.93
C PRO A 43 -16.04 3.58 3.86
N ALA A 44 -16.78 4.56 4.40
CA ALA A 44 -16.40 5.97 4.35
C ALA A 44 -15.00 6.22 4.93
N ARG A 45 -14.68 5.62 6.08
CA ARG A 45 -13.36 5.70 6.72
C ARG A 45 -12.22 5.23 5.82
N LEU A 46 -12.44 4.22 4.98
CA LEU A 46 -11.42 3.72 4.06
C LEU A 46 -11.20 4.69 2.90
N LEU A 47 -12.28 5.30 2.41
CA LEU A 47 -12.21 6.32 1.36
C LEU A 47 -11.45 7.56 1.85
N GLU A 48 -11.71 8.02 3.07
CA GLU A 48 -10.97 9.11 3.70
C GLU A 48 -9.47 8.83 3.80
N GLU A 49 -9.09 7.59 4.13
CA GLU A 49 -7.68 7.20 4.20
C GLU A 49 -7.03 7.19 2.81
N ILE A 50 -7.73 6.70 1.80
CA ILE A 50 -7.28 6.75 0.40
C ILE A 50 -7.07 8.21 -0.02
N ASP A 51 -7.98 9.11 0.34
CA ASP A 51 -7.88 10.54 0.03
C ASP A 51 -6.67 11.19 0.70
N ARG A 52 -6.42 10.87 1.96
CA ARG A 52 -5.24 11.34 2.69
C ARG A 52 -3.95 10.87 2.02
N ARG A 53 -3.89 9.61 1.60
CA ARG A 53 -2.73 9.04 0.89
C ARG A 53 -2.54 9.64 -0.49
N ALA A 54 -3.62 9.86 -1.23
CA ALA A 54 -3.63 10.50 -2.54
C ALA A 54 -3.08 11.93 -2.46
N LYS A 55 -3.56 12.72 -1.49
CA LYS A 55 -3.06 14.08 -1.21
C LYS A 55 -1.57 14.08 -0.88
N ARG A 56 -1.14 13.20 0.03
CA ARG A 56 0.27 13.10 0.44
C ARG A 56 1.20 12.73 -0.72
N ARG A 57 0.76 11.83 -1.59
CA ARG A 57 1.53 11.35 -2.75
C ARG A 57 1.32 12.20 -4.01
N ARG A 58 0.48 13.24 -3.95
CA ARG A 58 0.08 14.10 -5.08
C ARG A 58 -0.37 13.29 -6.30
N CYS A 59 -1.13 12.21 -6.07
CA CYS A 59 -1.61 11.31 -7.12
C CYS A 59 -3.13 11.10 -7.05
N PRO A 60 -3.80 10.70 -8.14
CA PRO A 60 -5.23 10.45 -8.13
C PRO A 60 -5.58 9.24 -7.24
N ARG A 61 -6.78 9.24 -6.65
CA ARG A 61 -7.31 8.12 -5.82
C ARG A 61 -7.18 6.77 -6.52
N ALA A 62 -7.53 6.71 -7.80
CA ALA A 62 -7.42 5.49 -8.60
C ALA A 62 -5.97 4.98 -8.71
N GLY A 63 -4.99 5.87 -8.73
CA GLY A 63 -3.57 5.51 -8.69
C GLY A 63 -3.18 4.85 -7.36
N VAL A 64 -3.67 5.38 -6.24
CA VAL A 64 -3.46 4.78 -4.91
C VAL A 64 -4.11 3.40 -4.83
N ILE A 65 -5.36 3.27 -5.31
CA ILE A 65 -6.12 2.02 -5.28
C ILE A 65 -5.43 0.96 -6.14
N ARG A 66 -5.05 1.29 -7.38
CA ARG A 66 -4.34 0.36 -8.26
C ARG A 66 -3.01 -0.10 -7.66
N ALA A 67 -2.20 0.82 -7.12
CA ALA A 67 -0.94 0.48 -6.49
C ALA A 67 -1.13 -0.42 -5.26
N ALA A 68 -2.16 -0.17 -4.45
CA ALA A 68 -2.46 -1.00 -3.29
C ALA A 68 -2.93 -2.41 -3.68
N LEU A 69 -3.76 -2.53 -4.71
CA LEU A 69 -4.21 -3.83 -5.23
C LEU A 69 -3.06 -4.62 -5.86
N ALA A 70 -2.20 -3.96 -6.64
CA ALA A 70 -1.00 -4.61 -7.20
C ALA A 70 -0.10 -5.15 -6.09
N ALA A 71 0.19 -4.33 -5.08
CA ALA A 71 0.98 -4.76 -3.92
C ALA A 71 0.31 -5.89 -3.13
N TYR A 72 -1.02 -5.92 -3.06
CA TYR A 72 -1.74 -7.00 -2.40
C TYR A 72 -1.62 -8.33 -3.15
N ILE A 73 -1.65 -8.31 -4.49
CA ILE A 73 -1.53 -9.51 -5.32
C ILE A 73 -0.09 -10.06 -5.30
N GLU A 74 0.91 -9.19 -5.18
CA GLU A 74 2.32 -9.59 -5.10
C GLU A 74 2.72 -10.16 -3.73
N LEU A 75 1.89 -10.01 -2.70
CA LEU A 75 2.16 -10.57 -1.38
C LEU A 75 2.06 -12.10 -1.43
N PRO A 76 3.08 -12.83 -0.93
CA PRO A 76 2.98 -14.28 -0.83
C PRO A 76 1.86 -14.69 0.14
N ASP A 77 1.31 -15.89 -0.08
CA ASP A 77 0.26 -16.44 0.77
C ASP A 77 0.71 -16.45 2.23
N GLY A 78 -0.15 -15.95 3.13
CA GLY A 78 0.15 -15.83 4.55
C GLY A 78 1.05 -14.65 4.94
N ALA A 79 1.49 -13.78 4.00
CA ALA A 79 2.34 -12.63 4.32
C ALA A 79 1.68 -11.60 5.25
N LEU A 80 0.35 -11.54 5.27
CA LEU A 80 -0.42 -10.68 6.18
C LEU A 80 -0.61 -11.29 7.57
N GLU A 81 -0.52 -12.62 7.68
CA GLU A 81 -0.60 -13.37 8.93
C GLU A 81 0.79 -13.49 9.59
N ALA A 82 1.85 -13.50 8.78
CA ALA A 82 3.22 -13.57 9.25
C ALA A 82 3.60 -12.31 10.04
N ARG A 83 4.08 -12.50 11.27
CA ARG A 83 4.53 -11.38 12.10
C ARG A 83 5.75 -10.75 11.43
N PRO A 84 5.94 -9.43 11.52
CA PRO A 84 7.12 -8.78 10.94
C PRO A 84 8.45 -9.42 11.39
N ALA A 85 8.50 -9.92 12.62
CA ALA A 85 9.63 -10.66 13.18
C ALA A 85 9.93 -11.97 12.42
N ASP A 86 8.90 -12.66 11.92
CA ASP A 86 9.06 -13.90 11.16
C ASP A 86 9.70 -13.64 9.80
N ARG A 87 9.36 -12.50 9.16
CA ARG A 87 9.91 -12.12 7.85
C ARG A 87 11.40 -11.76 7.87
N VAL A 88 11.91 -11.26 8.99
CA VAL A 88 13.32 -10.86 9.13
C VAL A 88 14.16 -11.91 9.85
N ARG A 89 13.54 -13.01 10.31
CA ARG A 89 14.19 -14.09 11.05
C ARG A 89 15.39 -14.65 10.29
N ASP A 90 15.18 -14.94 9.01
CA ASP A 90 16.23 -15.52 8.16
C ASP A 90 17.34 -14.52 7.84
N LEU A 91 17.03 -13.21 7.87
CA LEU A 91 18.02 -12.14 7.67
C LEU A 91 18.94 -11.94 8.88
N MET A 92 18.45 -12.20 10.10
CA MET A 92 19.24 -12.04 11.32
C MET A 92 20.38 -13.08 11.41
N GLY A 93 20.18 -14.28 10.83
CA GLY A 93 21.22 -15.31 10.75
C GLY A 93 22.18 -15.16 9.56
N SER A 94 21.85 -14.34 8.56
CA SER A 94 22.70 -14.10 7.38
C SER A 94 23.66 -12.93 7.53
N ALA A 95 23.59 -12.20 8.64
CA ALA A 95 24.48 -11.07 8.92
C ALA A 95 25.88 -11.55 9.30
N GLU A 96 26.90 -10.98 8.66
CA GLU A 96 28.29 -11.34 8.87
C GLU A 96 28.71 -11.09 10.33
N GLY A 97 29.27 -12.11 10.98
CA GLY A 97 29.68 -12.05 12.39
C GLY A 97 28.58 -12.40 13.41
N LEU A 98 27.36 -12.71 12.99
CA LEU A 98 26.31 -13.23 13.88
C LEU A 98 26.13 -14.75 13.72
N PRO A 99 25.73 -15.46 14.79
CA PRO A 99 25.40 -16.88 14.70
C PRO A 99 24.22 -17.13 13.74
N ALA A 100 24.34 -18.12 12.86
CA ALA A 100 23.30 -18.43 11.87
C ALA A 100 21.96 -18.83 12.50
N ASP A 101 21.97 -19.35 13.73
CA ASP A 101 20.80 -19.77 14.49
C ASP A 101 20.31 -18.71 15.49
N LEU A 102 20.86 -17.50 15.48
CA LEU A 102 20.51 -16.41 16.39
C LEU A 102 19.01 -16.16 16.45
N ALA A 103 18.35 -16.20 15.30
CA ALA A 103 16.93 -15.93 15.15
C ALA A 103 16.02 -17.07 15.66
N THR A 104 16.54 -18.29 15.72
CA THR A 104 15.83 -19.50 16.16
C THR A 104 16.08 -19.79 17.64
N ASN A 105 17.29 -19.48 18.12
CA ASN A 105 17.75 -19.72 19.49
C ASN A 105 17.91 -18.41 20.28
N ALA A 106 17.08 -17.39 20.01
CA ALA A 106 17.16 -16.10 20.66
C ALA A 106 17.14 -16.21 22.20
N ASP A 107 16.30 -17.08 22.76
CA ASP A 107 16.21 -17.29 24.22
C ASP A 107 17.54 -17.74 24.84
N ARG A 108 18.33 -18.56 24.13
CA ARG A 108 19.65 -19.01 24.59
C ARG A 108 20.63 -17.83 24.64
N TYR A 109 20.65 -17.00 23.61
CA TYR A 109 21.58 -15.86 23.53
C TYR A 109 21.17 -14.70 24.43
N LEU A 110 19.88 -14.57 24.74
CA LEU A 110 19.34 -13.53 25.62
C LEU A 110 19.28 -13.96 27.11
N ALA A 111 19.56 -15.22 27.44
CA ALA A 111 19.45 -15.76 28.79
C ALA A 111 20.25 -14.97 29.86
N ASP A 112 21.42 -14.45 29.46
CA ASP A 112 22.31 -13.70 30.35
C ASP A 112 22.11 -12.18 30.28
N LEU A 113 21.35 -11.68 29.30
CA LEU A 113 21.16 -10.25 29.03
C LEU A 113 20.26 -9.51 30.04
N GLY A 114 19.76 -10.22 31.07
CA GLY A 114 19.01 -9.63 32.19
C GLY A 114 19.55 -9.99 33.58
N ARG A 115 20.64 -10.77 33.66
CA ARG A 115 21.18 -11.30 34.93
C ARG A 115 22.08 -10.34 35.70
N ARG A 116 22.48 -9.21 35.12
CA ARG A 116 23.18 -8.14 35.85
C ARG A 116 22.18 -7.12 36.40
N ARG A 117 21.72 -7.36 37.62
CA ARG A 117 21.29 -6.29 38.54
C ARG A 117 21.59 -6.65 39.97
#